data_AF-A0A6J8CGF0-F1
#
_entry.id   AF-A0A6J8CGF0-F1
#
_cell.length_a   1.000
_cell.length_b   1.000
_cell.length_c   1.000
_cell.angle_alpha   90.00
_cell.angle_beta   90.00
_cell.angle_gamma   90.00
#
_symmetry.space_group_name_H-M   'P 1'
#
loop_
_entity.id
_entity.type
_entity.pdbx_description
1 polymer ?
#
loop_
_entity_poly.entity_id
_entity_poly.type
_entity_poly.pdbx_seq_one_letter_code
_entity_poly.pdbx_strand_id
1 'polypeptide(L)'
;MTDTFDIEECPKSLINIATGLHASREVEDSLLNSVDRGQKSMESFVDGCFKDKETCDFFSPISKSALKTFDDMAKPCSLKCRSGDFVKTHINPELVFRRALALANVRDEVTVEKVLAYPIGRIPTSIFHDDGLMRKSCKADFIHLLEKEMCTSFTLPPYEKHRSILIRDGKKTVYKALKQHPLRYQSLIILAGSDIETSVTVGRQFIADLYYPKGKAQSVHGDLNKLRVKSALSKDASLVRLPPSEASFRQHIFRDSLQVYVWMNAHIAKPPPRSPLEYG
;
A
#
# COMPACT_ATOMS: atom_id res chain seq x y z
N MET A 1 -11.73 8.83 -21.89
CA MET A 1 -10.98 9.17 -20.66
C MET A 1 -10.13 10.35 -21.05
N THR A 2 -10.38 11.52 -20.48
CA THR A 2 -9.61 12.73 -20.80
C THR A 2 -8.18 12.53 -20.34
N ASP A 3 -7.19 12.85 -21.17
CA ASP A 3 -5.80 12.82 -20.74
C ASP A 3 -5.59 13.97 -19.75
N THR A 4 -5.37 13.64 -18.47
CA THR A 4 -5.18 14.65 -17.42
C THR A 4 -3.82 15.35 -17.49
N PHE A 5 -2.93 14.92 -18.39
CA PHE A 5 -1.61 15.50 -18.61
C PHE A 5 -1.50 16.26 -19.94
N ASP A 6 -2.57 16.30 -20.73
CA ASP A 6 -2.64 17.19 -21.89
C ASP A 6 -2.92 18.63 -21.42
N ILE A 7 -1.87 19.44 -21.46
CA ILE A 7 -1.90 20.84 -20.99
C ILE A 7 -2.72 21.71 -21.95
N GLU A 8 -2.85 21.31 -23.23
CA GLU A 8 -3.55 22.06 -24.26
C GLU A 8 -5.08 21.80 -24.22
N GLU A 9 -5.50 20.60 -23.80
CA GLU A 9 -6.91 20.22 -23.63
C GLU A 9 -7.39 20.22 -22.17
N CYS A 10 -6.83 21.09 -21.31
CA CYS A 10 -7.16 21.09 -19.90
C CYS A 10 -8.65 21.43 -19.65
N PRO A 11 -9.44 20.53 -19.05
CA PRO A 11 -10.86 20.77 -18.83
C PRO A 11 -11.09 21.91 -17.85
N LYS A 12 -12.13 22.72 -18.08
CA LYS A 12 -12.48 23.85 -17.20
C LYS A 12 -12.98 23.43 -15.81
N SER A 13 -13.33 22.16 -15.62
CA SER A 13 -13.81 21.64 -14.34
C SER A 13 -12.71 20.95 -13.55
N LEU A 14 -12.83 20.98 -12.23
CA LEU A 14 -11.91 20.29 -11.31
C LEU A 14 -11.89 18.77 -11.56
N ILE A 15 -10.69 18.19 -11.74
CA ILE A 15 -10.51 16.74 -12.00
C ILE A 15 -9.60 16.13 -10.95
N ASN A 16 -9.97 14.95 -10.46
CA ASN A 16 -9.09 14.11 -9.66
C ASN A 16 -8.09 13.38 -10.57
N ILE A 17 -6.81 13.77 -10.51
CA ILE A 17 -5.73 13.22 -11.36
C ILE A 17 -5.56 11.70 -11.18
N ALA A 18 -5.82 11.15 -9.99
CA ALA A 18 -5.66 9.72 -9.70
C ALA A 18 -6.81 8.85 -10.25
N THR A 19 -7.99 9.44 -10.47
CA THR A 19 -9.20 8.71 -10.88
C THR A 19 -9.77 9.16 -12.21
N GLY A 20 -9.35 10.32 -12.74
CA GLY A 20 -9.93 10.98 -13.90
C GLY A 20 -11.37 11.47 -13.67
N LEU A 21 -11.85 11.49 -12.41
CA LEU A 21 -13.21 11.87 -12.09
C LEU A 21 -13.36 13.39 -12.10
N HIS A 22 -14.35 13.89 -12.85
CA HIS A 22 -14.74 15.29 -12.83
C HIS A 22 -15.57 15.60 -11.57
N ALA A 23 -15.30 16.74 -10.95
CA ALA A 23 -16.06 17.20 -9.79
C ALA A 23 -17.52 17.52 -10.18
N SER A 24 -18.46 17.24 -9.27
CA SER A 24 -19.79 17.84 -9.36
C SER A 24 -19.70 19.32 -9.04
N ARG A 25 -20.67 20.13 -9.49
CA ARG A 25 -20.71 21.56 -9.16
C ARG A 25 -20.61 21.82 -7.66
N GLU A 26 -21.31 21.03 -6.85
CA GLU A 26 -21.28 21.13 -5.38
C GLU A 26 -19.87 20.89 -4.80
N VAL A 27 -19.16 19.88 -5.30
CA VAL A 27 -17.81 19.54 -4.84
C VAL A 27 -16.78 20.53 -5.35
N GLU A 28 -16.91 20.96 -6.60
CA GLU A 28 -16.08 21.99 -7.22
C GLU A 28 -16.19 23.31 -6.45
N ASP A 29 -17.40 23.81 -6.23
CA ASP A 29 -17.64 25.02 -5.45
C ASP A 29 -17.11 24.88 -4.03
N SER A 30 -17.28 23.71 -3.39
CA SER A 30 -16.76 23.47 -2.05
C SER A 30 -15.23 23.51 -1.99
N LEU A 31 -14.55 22.88 -2.95
CA LEU A 31 -13.08 22.81 -3.00
C LEU A 31 -12.45 24.16 -3.36
N LEU A 32 -12.99 24.87 -4.35
CA LEU A 32 -12.50 26.19 -4.78
C LEU A 32 -12.63 27.24 -3.68
N ASN A 33 -13.71 27.17 -2.88
CA ASN A 33 -13.95 28.11 -1.77
C ASN A 33 -13.44 27.60 -0.41
N SER A 34 -12.63 26.53 -0.39
CA SER A 34 -12.17 25.88 0.86
C SER A 34 -11.34 26.83 1.73
N VAL A 35 -10.47 27.63 1.13
CA VAL A 35 -9.62 28.61 1.82
C VAL A 35 -10.49 29.71 2.46
N ASP A 36 -11.40 30.30 1.69
CA ASP A 36 -12.30 31.36 2.19
C ASP A 36 -13.21 30.86 3.31
N ARG A 37 -13.69 29.62 3.21
CA ARG A 37 -14.46 28.97 4.29
C ARG A 37 -13.62 28.79 5.54
N GLY A 38 -12.36 28.35 5.40
CA GLY A 38 -11.43 28.22 6.52
C GLY A 38 -11.13 29.56 7.20
N GLN A 39 -10.91 30.61 6.41
CA GLN A 39 -10.70 31.97 6.89
C GLN A 39 -11.92 32.47 7.70
N LYS A 40 -13.13 32.32 7.17
CA LYS A 40 -14.37 32.71 7.88
C LYS A 40 -14.58 31.92 9.16
N SER A 41 -14.27 30.62 9.18
CA SER A 41 -14.35 29.79 10.39
C SER A 41 -13.35 30.25 11.46
N MET A 42 -12.13 30.65 11.06
CA MET A 42 -11.15 31.23 11.98
C MET A 42 -11.63 32.57 12.53
N GLU A 43 -12.09 33.49 11.68
CA GLU A 43 -12.59 34.80 12.10
C GLU A 43 -13.78 34.68 13.06
N SER A 44 -14.73 33.79 12.76
CA SER A 44 -15.87 33.51 13.63
C SER A 44 -15.44 32.94 14.99
N PHE A 45 -14.39 32.10 15.01
CA PHE A 45 -13.84 31.56 16.24
C PHE A 45 -13.16 32.64 17.11
N VAL A 46 -12.34 33.50 16.49
CA VAL A 46 -11.70 34.64 17.17
C VAL A 46 -12.77 35.56 17.74
N ASP A 47 -13.77 35.91 16.94
CA ASP A 47 -14.86 36.77 17.38
C ASP A 47 -15.65 36.15 18.55
N GLY A 48 -15.97 34.85 18.48
CA GLY A 48 -16.63 34.16 19.60
C GLY A 48 -15.77 34.12 20.86
N CYS A 49 -14.47 33.86 20.76
CA CYS A 49 -13.58 33.76 21.93
C CYS A 49 -13.38 35.10 22.64
N PHE A 50 -13.30 36.19 21.88
CA PHE A 50 -12.89 37.49 22.42
C PHE A 50 -14.04 38.49 22.57
N LYS A 51 -15.12 38.38 21.78
CA LYS A 51 -16.27 39.30 21.85
C LYS A 51 -17.43 38.75 22.69
N ASP A 52 -17.72 37.45 22.59
CA ASP A 52 -18.84 36.78 23.28
C ASP A 52 -18.39 35.55 24.07
N LYS A 53 -17.81 35.75 25.27
CA LYS A 53 -17.27 34.70 26.16
C LYS A 53 -18.26 33.58 26.54
N GLU A 54 -19.55 33.72 26.24
CA GLU A 54 -20.56 32.68 26.46
C GLU A 54 -20.66 31.64 25.33
N THR A 55 -20.12 31.93 24.13
CA THR A 55 -20.36 31.08 22.93
C THR A 55 -19.22 30.12 22.58
N CYS A 56 -17.95 30.48 22.81
CA CYS A 56 -16.83 29.55 22.73
C CYS A 56 -15.63 29.97 23.58
N ASP A 57 -14.91 28.99 24.13
CA ASP A 57 -13.65 29.17 24.86
C ASP A 57 -12.45 29.04 23.90
N PHE A 58 -11.32 29.64 24.27
CA PHE A 58 -10.06 29.56 23.52
C PHE A 58 -9.58 28.11 23.35
N PHE A 59 -9.89 27.24 24.32
CA PHE A 59 -9.55 25.82 24.25
C PHE A 59 -10.54 24.99 23.44
N SER A 60 -11.65 25.59 22.99
CA SER A 60 -12.61 24.90 22.13
C SER A 60 -12.04 24.74 20.71
N PRO A 61 -12.28 23.59 20.05
CA PRO A 61 -11.88 23.41 18.66
C PRO A 61 -12.72 24.27 17.73
N ILE A 62 -12.11 24.78 16.65
CA ILE A 62 -12.85 25.36 15.52
C ILE A 62 -13.82 24.29 14.98
N SER A 63 -15.07 24.70 14.74
CA SER A 63 -16.09 23.79 14.23
C SER A 63 -15.67 23.18 12.89
N LYS A 64 -15.90 21.86 12.74
CA LYS A 64 -15.56 21.16 11.50
C LYS A 64 -16.40 21.72 10.35
N SER A 65 -15.74 22.24 9.32
CA SER A 65 -16.42 22.63 8.08
C SER A 65 -16.97 21.39 7.37
N ALA A 66 -18.21 21.47 6.87
CA ALA A 66 -18.81 20.46 5.99
C ALA A 66 -18.24 20.56 4.56
N LEU A 67 -16.91 20.46 4.43
CA LEU A 67 -16.22 20.52 3.15
C LEU A 67 -16.54 19.26 2.35
N LYS A 68 -17.12 19.44 1.17
CA LYS A 68 -17.34 18.38 0.18
C LYS A 68 -16.08 18.15 -0.63
N THR A 69 -15.75 16.88 -0.85
CA THR A 69 -14.58 16.42 -1.60
C THR A 69 -14.99 15.39 -2.65
N PHE A 70 -14.02 14.92 -3.46
CA PHE A 70 -14.28 13.82 -4.41
C PHE A 70 -14.76 12.52 -3.72
N ASP A 71 -14.49 12.34 -2.43
CA ASP A 71 -14.98 11.18 -1.66
C ASP A 71 -16.51 11.22 -1.50
N ASP A 72 -17.11 12.40 -1.34
CA ASP A 72 -18.57 12.59 -1.28
C ASP A 72 -19.28 12.20 -2.58
N MET A 73 -18.55 12.15 -3.71
CA MET A 73 -19.09 11.71 -4.99
C MET A 73 -19.13 10.19 -5.13
N ALA A 74 -18.42 9.45 -4.26
CA ALA A 74 -18.38 8.00 -4.31
C ALA A 74 -19.71 7.43 -3.80
N LYS A 75 -20.51 6.84 -4.69
CA LYS A 75 -21.78 6.20 -4.30
C LYS A 75 -21.52 5.00 -3.39
N PRO A 76 -22.03 4.97 -2.14
CA PRO A 76 -21.89 3.80 -1.29
C PRO A 76 -22.80 2.67 -1.80
N CYS A 77 -22.29 1.45 -1.75
CA CYS A 77 -23.05 0.22 -1.99
C CYS A 77 -23.71 -0.25 -0.69
N SER A 78 -24.97 -0.70 -0.78
CA SER A 78 -25.67 -1.33 0.33
C SER A 78 -25.40 -2.83 0.34
N LEU A 79 -24.85 -3.36 1.43
CA LEU A 79 -24.60 -4.78 1.63
C LEU A 79 -25.49 -5.32 2.73
N LYS A 80 -26.21 -6.41 2.43
CA LYS A 80 -26.96 -7.14 3.45
C LYS A 80 -26.00 -8.01 4.26
N CYS A 81 -25.90 -7.75 5.55
CA CYS A 81 -25.16 -8.57 6.50
C CYS A 81 -25.94 -9.82 6.86
N ARG A 82 -25.23 -10.81 7.42
CA ARG A 82 -25.85 -12.06 7.92
C ARG A 82 -26.83 -11.79 9.07
N SER A 83 -26.65 -10.68 9.81
CA SER A 83 -27.58 -10.21 10.84
C SER A 83 -28.91 -9.68 10.29
N GLY A 84 -29.03 -9.48 8.98
CA GLY A 84 -30.18 -8.84 8.34
C GLY A 84 -30.01 -7.34 8.13
N ASP A 85 -29.04 -6.71 8.79
CA ASP A 85 -28.75 -5.27 8.66
C ASP A 85 -28.14 -4.93 7.31
N PHE A 86 -28.35 -3.68 6.87
CA PHE A 86 -27.70 -3.14 5.68
C PHE A 86 -26.52 -2.25 6.07
N VAL A 87 -25.31 -2.63 5.65
CA VAL A 87 -24.12 -1.81 5.80
C VAL A 87 -23.85 -1.06 4.51
N LYS A 88 -23.81 0.28 4.58
CA LYS A 88 -23.36 1.14 3.48
C LYS A 88 -21.84 1.16 3.46
N THR A 89 -21.24 0.77 2.34
CA THR A 89 -19.78 0.72 2.16
C THR A 89 -19.42 0.99 0.70
N HIS A 90 -18.29 1.66 0.48
CA HIS A 90 -17.79 1.90 -0.88
C HIS A 90 -17.28 0.59 -1.51
N ILE A 91 -17.28 0.53 -2.84
CA ILE A 91 -16.67 -0.60 -3.55
C ILE A 91 -15.18 -0.59 -3.26
N ASN A 92 -14.70 -1.61 -2.55
CA ASN A 92 -13.29 -1.80 -2.25
C ASN A 92 -12.82 -3.19 -2.70
N PRO A 93 -11.50 -3.43 -2.78
CA PRO A 93 -10.96 -4.71 -3.25
C PRO A 93 -11.44 -5.91 -2.43
N GLU A 94 -11.60 -5.76 -1.11
CA GLU A 94 -12.12 -6.84 -0.24
C GLU A 94 -13.56 -7.22 -0.59
N LEU A 95 -14.42 -6.25 -0.91
CA LEU A 95 -15.80 -6.50 -1.33
C LEU A 95 -15.85 -7.21 -2.68
N VAL A 96 -15.06 -6.74 -3.66
CA VAL A 96 -14.95 -7.37 -4.97
C VAL A 96 -14.47 -8.82 -4.83
N PHE A 97 -13.47 -9.04 -3.98
CA PHE A 97 -12.95 -10.37 -3.66
C PHE A 97 -14.04 -11.31 -3.11
N ARG A 98 -14.77 -10.88 -2.08
CA ARG A 98 -15.85 -11.70 -1.49
C ARG A 98 -16.95 -12.01 -2.50
N ARG A 99 -17.33 -11.06 -3.35
CA ARG A 99 -18.31 -11.29 -4.42
C ARG A 99 -17.80 -12.28 -5.46
N ALA A 100 -16.52 -12.19 -5.84
CA ALA A 100 -15.91 -13.13 -6.76
C ALA A 100 -15.87 -14.56 -6.18
N LEU A 101 -15.58 -14.72 -4.89
CA LEU A 101 -15.69 -16.01 -4.20
C LEU A 101 -17.14 -16.53 -4.15
N ALA A 102 -18.11 -15.65 -3.89
CA ALA A 102 -19.52 -16.04 -3.90
C ALA A 102 -19.97 -16.50 -5.30
N LEU A 103 -19.50 -15.85 -6.36
CA LEU A 103 -19.74 -16.28 -7.73
C LEU A 103 -19.08 -17.64 -8.01
N ALA A 104 -17.86 -17.86 -7.51
CA ALA A 104 -17.16 -19.13 -7.68
C ALA A 104 -17.84 -20.32 -7.00
N ASN A 105 -18.67 -20.06 -5.98
CA ASN A 105 -19.46 -21.10 -5.32
C ASN A 105 -20.77 -21.43 -6.07
N VAL A 106 -21.20 -20.59 -7.01
CA VAL A 106 -22.52 -20.71 -7.67
C VAL A 106 -22.39 -21.04 -9.15
N ARG A 107 -21.29 -20.62 -9.79
CA ARG A 107 -21.07 -20.75 -11.23
C ARG A 107 -19.91 -21.67 -11.51
N ASP A 108 -20.15 -22.72 -12.28
CA ASP A 108 -19.13 -23.71 -12.62
C ASP A 108 -17.98 -23.12 -13.46
N GLU A 109 -18.23 -22.06 -14.24
CA GLU A 109 -17.20 -21.42 -15.07
C GLU A 109 -16.24 -20.48 -14.31
N VAL A 110 -16.51 -20.21 -13.03
CA VAL A 110 -15.70 -19.34 -12.16
C VAL A 110 -15.11 -20.18 -11.04
N THR A 111 -13.83 -20.54 -11.11
CA THR A 111 -13.18 -21.27 -10.03
C THR A 111 -12.49 -20.33 -9.03
N VAL A 112 -12.30 -20.79 -7.78
CA VAL A 112 -11.58 -20.04 -6.75
C VAL A 112 -10.13 -19.76 -7.18
N GLU A 113 -9.49 -20.71 -7.88
CA GLU A 113 -8.16 -20.56 -8.46
C GLU A 113 -8.12 -19.42 -9.47
N LYS A 114 -9.13 -19.33 -10.35
CA LYS A 114 -9.25 -18.26 -11.34
C LYS A 114 -9.43 -16.92 -10.64
N VAL A 115 -10.32 -16.81 -9.66
CA VAL A 115 -10.55 -15.58 -8.88
C VAL A 115 -9.26 -15.11 -8.18
N LEU A 116 -8.50 -16.03 -7.59
CA LEU A 116 -7.31 -15.69 -6.80
C LEU A 116 -6.05 -15.43 -7.63
N ALA A 117 -6.03 -15.85 -8.90
CA ALA A 117 -4.90 -15.61 -9.80
C ALA A 117 -4.78 -14.16 -10.28
N TYR A 118 -5.89 -13.39 -10.27
CA TYR A 118 -5.90 -12.02 -10.76
C TYR A 118 -5.72 -10.98 -9.64
N PRO A 119 -5.03 -9.86 -9.91
CA PRO A 119 -5.04 -8.71 -9.02
C PRO A 119 -6.45 -8.14 -8.88
N ILE A 120 -6.91 -7.94 -7.64
CA ILE A 120 -8.26 -7.42 -7.34
C ILE A 120 -8.24 -5.88 -7.20
N GLY A 121 -7.06 -5.31 -6.97
CA GLY A 121 -6.85 -3.86 -6.86
C GLY A 121 -5.63 -3.40 -7.66
N ARG A 122 -5.45 -2.08 -7.76
CA ARG A 122 -4.33 -1.43 -8.46
C ARG A 122 -2.95 -1.79 -7.89
N ILE A 123 -2.95 -2.17 -6.62
CA ILE A 123 -1.77 -2.53 -5.83
C ILE A 123 -2.11 -3.74 -4.95
N PRO A 124 -1.12 -4.59 -4.62
CA PRO A 124 -1.36 -5.70 -3.72
C PRO A 124 -1.75 -5.21 -2.32
N THR A 125 -2.97 -5.51 -1.90
CA THR A 125 -3.53 -5.09 -0.61
C THR A 125 -2.84 -5.74 0.60
N SER A 126 -1.98 -6.73 0.38
CA SER A 126 -1.07 -7.28 1.38
C SER A 126 0.08 -6.35 1.74
N ILE A 127 0.42 -5.43 0.83
CA ILE A 127 1.56 -4.51 0.96
C ILE A 127 1.07 -3.07 1.13
N PHE A 128 -0.09 -2.74 0.57
CA PHE A 128 -0.65 -1.38 0.58
C PHE A 128 -2.08 -1.35 1.13
N HIS A 129 -2.47 -0.18 1.63
CA HIS A 129 -3.85 0.20 1.88
C HIS A 129 -4.54 0.56 0.56
N ASP A 130 -5.88 0.61 0.55
CA ASP A 130 -6.65 0.87 -0.67
C ASP A 130 -6.42 2.30 -1.22
N ASP A 131 -5.94 3.21 -0.39
CA ASP A 131 -5.58 4.60 -0.71
C ASP A 131 -4.18 4.76 -1.34
N GLY A 132 -3.43 3.66 -1.50
CA GLY A 132 -2.06 3.71 -2.01
C GLY A 132 -0.97 3.80 -0.96
N LEU A 133 -1.31 4.04 0.31
CA LEU A 133 -0.31 4.11 1.37
C LEU A 133 0.25 2.72 1.67
N MET A 134 1.57 2.60 1.77
CA MET A 134 2.21 1.34 2.14
C MET A 134 1.83 0.96 3.57
N ARG A 135 1.49 -0.31 3.79
CA ARG A 135 1.22 -0.85 5.12
C ARG A 135 2.49 -0.80 5.96
N LYS A 136 2.42 -0.07 7.07
CA LYS A 136 3.51 0.06 8.03
C LYS A 136 3.38 -1.03 9.09
N SER A 137 4.51 -1.61 9.48
CA SER A 137 4.62 -2.44 10.68
C SER A 137 5.01 -1.58 11.87
N CYS A 138 4.73 -2.05 13.09
CA CYS A 138 5.23 -1.42 14.30
C CYS A 138 6.77 -1.45 14.28
N LYS A 139 7.43 -0.30 14.09
CA LYS A 139 8.91 -0.22 14.04
C LYS A 139 9.55 -0.55 15.38
N ALA A 140 8.87 -0.24 16.50
CA ALA A 140 9.34 -0.56 17.85
C ALA A 140 9.63 -2.06 18.01
N ASP A 141 8.81 -2.90 17.39
CA ASP A 141 8.95 -4.36 17.40
C ASP A 141 10.27 -4.87 16.80
N PHE A 142 10.79 -4.15 15.80
CA PHE A 142 12.09 -4.43 15.19
C PHE A 142 13.23 -3.92 16.09
N ILE A 143 13.09 -2.72 16.64
CA ILE A 143 14.08 -2.16 17.58
C ILE A 143 14.22 -3.05 18.82
N HIS A 144 13.12 -3.48 19.44
CA HIS A 144 13.16 -4.41 20.57
C HIS A 144 13.79 -5.77 20.24
N LEU A 145 13.74 -6.20 18.97
CA LEU A 145 14.45 -7.40 18.53
C LEU A 145 15.96 -7.12 18.45
N LEU A 146 16.37 -5.97 17.92
CA LEU A 146 17.77 -5.57 17.87
C LEU A 146 18.35 -5.36 19.28
N GLU A 147 17.65 -4.64 20.15
CA GLU A 147 18.08 -4.39 21.55
C GLU A 147 18.38 -5.67 22.32
N LYS A 148 17.65 -6.76 22.04
CA LYS A 148 17.90 -8.08 22.67
C LYS A 148 19.17 -8.77 22.17
N GLU A 149 19.62 -8.42 20.97
CA GLU A 149 20.72 -9.09 20.28
C GLU A 149 21.99 -8.24 20.21
N MET A 150 21.87 -6.94 20.47
CA MET A 150 22.97 -5.99 20.46
C MET A 150 23.57 -5.85 21.86
N CYS A 151 24.90 -5.81 21.91
CA CYS A 151 25.61 -5.31 23.08
C CYS A 151 25.75 -3.79 22.91
N THR A 152 25.25 -3.00 23.85
CA THR A 152 25.39 -1.54 23.83
C THR A 152 26.86 -1.17 24.00
N SER A 153 27.45 -0.53 22.99
CA SER A 153 28.79 0.05 23.05
C SER A 153 28.66 1.57 23.14
N PHE A 154 29.40 2.18 24.06
CA PHE A 154 29.50 3.64 24.19
C PHE A 154 30.47 4.26 23.19
N THR A 155 31.21 3.44 22.45
CA THR A 155 32.14 3.84 21.41
C THR A 155 31.79 3.16 20.10
N LEU A 156 31.63 3.95 19.03
CA LEU A 156 31.48 3.40 17.69
C LEU A 156 32.82 2.78 17.26
N PRO A 157 32.84 1.52 16.79
CA PRO A 157 34.03 0.96 16.19
C PRO A 157 34.41 1.76 14.92
N PRO A 158 35.68 1.74 14.49
CA PRO A 158 36.10 2.34 13.24
C PRO A 158 35.20 1.85 12.09
N TYR A 159 34.79 2.77 11.22
CA TYR A 159 34.00 2.41 10.06
C TYR A 159 34.84 1.53 9.12
N GLU A 160 34.37 0.31 8.89
CA GLU A 160 34.95 -0.62 7.92
C GLU A 160 33.91 -0.87 6.83
N LYS A 161 34.14 -0.37 5.60
CA LYS A 161 33.20 -0.50 4.48
C LYS A 161 32.67 -1.91 4.23
N HIS A 162 33.47 -2.93 4.53
CA HIS A 162 33.14 -4.35 4.32
C HIS A 162 32.58 -5.06 5.56
N ARG A 163 32.55 -4.40 6.73
CA ARG A 163 32.05 -4.99 7.99
C ARG A 163 31.00 -4.14 8.70
N SER A 164 30.79 -2.89 8.26
CA SER A 164 29.81 -1.97 8.82
C SER A 164 28.61 -1.86 7.89
N ILE A 165 27.42 -2.14 8.42
CA ILE A 165 26.14 -2.00 7.72
C ILE A 165 25.29 -0.96 8.45
N LEU A 166 24.79 0.04 7.72
CA LEU A 166 23.83 1.01 8.25
C LEU A 166 22.40 0.51 8.01
N ILE A 167 21.68 0.18 9.08
CA ILE A 167 20.26 -0.15 9.02
C ILE A 167 19.46 1.15 9.24
N ARG A 168 18.84 1.66 8.18
CA ARG A 168 17.98 2.87 8.25
C ARG A 168 16.51 2.55 8.54
N ASP A 169 16.03 1.42 8.04
CA ASP A 169 14.68 0.91 8.26
C ASP A 169 14.69 -0.62 8.17
N GLY A 170 13.76 -1.28 8.87
CA GLY A 170 13.72 -2.73 8.92
C GLY A 170 12.42 -3.27 9.49
N LYS A 171 12.00 -4.43 8.99
CA LYS A 171 10.84 -5.17 9.49
C LYS A 171 11.30 -6.39 10.26
N LYS A 172 10.77 -6.56 11.48
CA LYS A 172 11.05 -7.71 12.38
C LYS A 172 10.96 -9.06 11.67
N THR A 173 9.91 -9.28 10.88
CA THR A 173 9.68 -10.55 10.16
C THR A 173 10.75 -10.79 9.08
N VAL A 174 11.11 -9.74 8.34
CA VAL A 174 12.17 -9.79 7.31
C VAL A 174 13.51 -10.09 7.95
N TYR A 175 13.85 -9.37 9.03
CA TYR A 175 15.09 -9.61 9.76
C TYR A 175 15.20 -11.05 10.27
N LYS A 176 14.13 -11.59 10.85
CA LYS A 176 14.10 -13.00 11.29
C LYS A 176 14.34 -13.98 10.14
N ALA A 177 13.70 -13.77 8.99
CA ALA A 177 13.88 -14.62 7.81
C ALA A 177 15.34 -14.58 7.32
N LEU A 178 15.92 -13.38 7.17
CA LEU A 178 17.30 -13.19 6.76
C LEU A 178 18.29 -13.81 7.76
N LYS A 179 18.06 -13.64 9.06
CA LYS A 179 18.91 -14.22 10.11
C LYS A 179 18.86 -15.75 10.14
N GLN A 180 17.69 -16.34 9.89
CA GLN A 180 17.54 -17.80 9.87
C GLN A 180 18.20 -18.44 8.63
N HIS A 181 18.22 -17.74 7.49
CA HIS A 181 18.73 -18.28 6.24
C HIS A 181 19.59 -17.25 5.46
N PRO A 182 20.75 -16.83 6.00
CA PRO A 182 21.52 -15.72 5.45
C PRO A 182 22.03 -15.98 4.02
N LEU A 183 22.45 -17.22 3.72
CA LEU A 183 22.94 -17.60 2.39
C LEU A 183 21.81 -17.76 1.36
N ARG A 184 20.60 -18.11 1.81
CA ARG A 184 19.45 -18.37 0.93
C ARG A 184 18.98 -17.10 0.20
N TYR A 185 19.17 -15.95 0.81
CA TYR A 185 18.70 -14.67 0.28
C TYR A 185 19.82 -13.75 -0.19
N GLN A 186 21.06 -14.24 -0.28
CA GLN A 186 22.19 -13.47 -0.80
C GLN A 186 21.93 -12.98 -2.23
N SER A 187 21.19 -13.77 -3.02
CA SER A 187 20.76 -13.43 -4.38
C SER A 187 19.78 -12.25 -4.46
N LEU A 188 19.23 -11.75 -3.34
CA LEU A 188 18.38 -10.54 -3.36
C LEU A 188 19.18 -9.29 -3.77
N ILE A 189 20.51 -9.32 -3.73
CA ILE A 189 21.35 -8.26 -4.28
C ILE A 189 21.10 -8.05 -5.79
N ILE A 190 20.59 -9.07 -6.49
CA ILE A 190 20.26 -9.03 -7.92
C ILE A 190 19.06 -8.11 -8.20
N LEU A 191 18.26 -7.70 -7.19
CA LEU A 191 17.15 -6.75 -7.37
C LEU A 191 17.60 -5.43 -8.03
N ALA A 192 18.86 -5.02 -7.80
CA ALA A 192 19.45 -3.85 -8.45
C ALA A 192 20.00 -4.13 -9.87
N GLY A 193 20.17 -5.40 -10.20
CA GLY A 193 20.71 -5.89 -11.47
C GLY A 193 19.74 -5.71 -12.64
N SER A 194 20.20 -6.08 -13.84
CA SER A 194 19.43 -5.99 -15.08
C SER A 194 18.60 -7.24 -15.38
N ASP A 195 18.82 -8.35 -14.67
CA ASP A 195 18.02 -9.56 -14.83
C ASP A 195 16.79 -9.54 -13.91
N ILE A 196 15.69 -9.08 -14.48
CA ILE A 196 14.42 -8.94 -13.78
C ILE A 196 13.73 -10.30 -13.54
N GLU A 197 13.94 -11.30 -14.39
CA GLU A 197 13.33 -12.62 -14.20
C GLU A 197 13.95 -13.37 -13.03
N THR A 198 15.27 -13.26 -12.89
CA THR A 198 15.97 -13.76 -11.70
C THR A 198 15.50 -13.02 -10.46
N SER A 199 15.32 -11.70 -10.53
CA SER A 199 14.77 -10.89 -9.44
C SER A 199 13.38 -11.35 -9.00
N VAL A 200 12.49 -11.63 -9.96
CA VAL A 200 11.15 -12.17 -9.70
C VAL A 200 11.25 -13.55 -9.04
N THR A 201 12.14 -14.42 -9.52
CA THR A 201 12.29 -15.78 -8.99
C THR A 201 12.80 -15.79 -7.54
N VAL A 202 13.85 -15.02 -7.26
CA VAL A 202 14.42 -14.90 -5.90
C VAL A 202 13.41 -14.21 -4.96
N GLY A 203 12.77 -13.14 -5.42
CA GLY A 203 11.74 -12.44 -4.65
C GLY A 203 10.55 -13.34 -4.33
N ARG A 204 10.14 -14.20 -5.27
CA ARG A 204 9.02 -15.15 -5.08
C ARG A 204 9.31 -16.09 -3.93
N GLN A 205 10.51 -16.67 -3.92
CA GLN A 205 10.94 -17.58 -2.87
C GLN A 205 10.93 -16.88 -1.51
N PHE A 206 11.47 -15.67 -1.45
CA PHE A 206 11.49 -14.85 -0.25
C PHE A 206 10.07 -14.54 0.28
N ILE A 207 9.16 -14.09 -0.60
CA ILE A 207 7.76 -13.85 -0.21
C ILE A 207 7.08 -15.13 0.25
N ALA A 208 7.25 -16.25 -0.45
CA ALA A 208 6.65 -17.53 -0.06
C ALA A 208 7.11 -17.94 1.35
N ASP A 209 8.38 -17.75 1.68
CA ASP A 209 8.94 -18.05 3.01
C ASP A 209 8.36 -17.15 4.10
N LEU A 210 8.10 -15.86 3.81
CA LEU A 210 7.47 -14.94 4.77
C LEU A 210 6.05 -15.36 5.15
N TYR A 211 5.28 -15.92 4.21
CA TYR A 211 3.92 -16.40 4.48
C TYR A 211 3.89 -17.82 5.07
N TYR A 212 4.93 -18.63 4.83
CA TYR A 212 5.03 -20.01 5.32
C TYR A 212 6.39 -20.34 5.95
N PRO A 213 6.72 -19.75 7.11
CA PRO A 213 8.06 -19.83 7.72
C PRO A 213 8.43 -21.22 8.31
N LYS A 214 7.49 -22.18 8.37
CA LYS A 214 7.68 -23.47 9.09
C LYS A 214 8.07 -24.66 8.21
N GLY A 215 8.86 -24.47 7.15
CA GLY A 215 9.45 -25.58 6.35
C GLY A 215 8.47 -26.48 5.57
N LYS A 216 7.15 -26.37 5.78
CA LYS A 216 6.10 -27.15 5.08
C LYS A 216 5.87 -26.72 3.62
N ALA A 217 6.67 -25.78 3.10
CA ALA A 217 6.45 -25.12 1.82
C ALA A 217 7.36 -25.63 0.69
N GLN A 218 8.16 -26.67 0.91
CA GLN A 218 9.11 -27.19 -0.08
C GLN A 218 8.48 -27.55 -1.44
N SER A 219 7.16 -27.79 -1.52
CA SER A 219 6.44 -28.05 -2.78
C SER A 219 5.67 -26.87 -3.39
N VAL A 220 5.56 -25.72 -2.72
CA VAL A 220 4.72 -24.57 -3.18
C VAL A 220 5.55 -23.33 -3.54
N HIS A 221 6.88 -23.39 -3.41
CA HIS A 221 7.78 -22.24 -3.64
C HIS A 221 7.75 -21.66 -5.07
N GLY A 222 7.17 -22.35 -6.05
CA GLY A 222 7.14 -21.92 -7.44
C GLY A 222 5.94 -21.05 -7.85
N ASP A 223 4.87 -20.97 -7.05
CA ASP A 223 3.60 -20.38 -7.51
C ASP A 223 2.85 -19.68 -6.38
N LEU A 224 2.84 -18.34 -6.42
CA LEU A 224 2.13 -17.54 -5.41
C LEU A 224 0.61 -17.67 -5.50
N ASN A 225 0.06 -17.99 -6.67
CA ASN A 225 -1.38 -18.20 -6.81
C ASN A 225 -1.82 -19.46 -6.07
N LYS A 226 -1.07 -20.56 -6.20
CA LYS A 226 -1.33 -21.78 -5.39
C LYS A 226 -1.21 -21.50 -3.89
N LEU A 227 -0.21 -20.72 -3.50
CA LEU A 227 -0.02 -20.31 -2.11
C LEU A 227 -1.22 -19.49 -1.60
N ARG A 228 -1.71 -18.58 -2.45
CA ARG A 228 -2.85 -17.70 -2.19
C ARG A 228 -4.15 -18.49 -2.06
N VAL A 229 -4.41 -19.44 -2.95
CA VAL A 229 -5.55 -20.38 -2.87
C VAL A 229 -5.50 -21.19 -1.58
N LYS A 230 -4.36 -21.82 -1.28
CA LYS A 230 -4.18 -22.58 -0.04
C LYS A 230 -4.41 -21.72 1.20
N SER A 231 -3.92 -20.48 1.20
CA SER A 231 -4.12 -19.52 2.29
C SER A 231 -5.60 -19.17 2.45
N ALA A 232 -6.30 -18.91 1.35
CA ALA A 232 -7.72 -18.55 1.32
C ALA A 232 -8.64 -19.70 1.76
N LEU A 233 -8.31 -20.95 1.44
CA LEU A 233 -9.10 -22.12 1.84
C LEU A 233 -8.88 -22.52 3.30
N SER A 234 -7.71 -22.18 3.87
CA SER A 234 -7.34 -22.65 5.22
C SER A 234 -7.98 -21.87 6.38
N LYS A 235 -8.47 -20.65 6.14
CA LYS A 235 -9.03 -19.73 7.15
C LYS A 235 -10.03 -18.78 6.49
N ASP A 236 -10.91 -18.14 7.27
CA ASP A 236 -11.69 -16.97 6.84
C ASP A 236 -10.74 -15.78 6.60
N ALA A 237 -10.06 -15.83 5.46
CA ALA A 237 -8.90 -15.02 5.17
C ALA A 237 -9.34 -13.75 4.44
N SER A 238 -9.23 -12.62 5.14
CA SER A 238 -9.30 -11.31 4.49
C SER A 238 -8.21 -11.19 3.44
N LEU A 239 -8.53 -10.50 2.35
CA LEU A 239 -7.66 -10.25 1.20
C LEU A 239 -6.29 -9.70 1.61
N VAL A 240 -6.24 -8.85 2.63
CA VAL A 240 -5.02 -8.20 3.13
C VAL A 240 -4.04 -9.17 3.79
N ARG A 241 -4.53 -10.35 4.22
CA ARG A 241 -3.72 -11.41 4.85
C ARG A 241 -3.24 -12.46 3.85
N LEU A 242 -3.73 -12.42 2.62
CA LEU A 242 -3.33 -13.34 1.57
C LEU A 242 -2.00 -12.88 0.95
N PRO A 243 -1.11 -13.80 0.53
CA PRO A 243 0.06 -13.44 -0.29
C PRO A 243 -0.42 -12.80 -1.59
N PRO A 244 0.34 -11.86 -2.20
CA PRO A 244 -0.04 -11.24 -3.47
C PRO A 244 -0.28 -12.29 -4.57
N SER A 245 -1.10 -11.98 -5.58
CA SER A 245 -1.16 -12.81 -6.79
C SER A 245 0.15 -12.71 -7.56
N GLU A 246 0.46 -13.71 -8.38
CA GLU A 246 1.69 -13.77 -9.16
C GLU A 246 1.86 -12.52 -10.05
N ALA A 247 0.78 -12.10 -10.73
CA ALA A 247 0.78 -10.90 -11.57
C ALA A 247 1.05 -9.61 -10.76
N SER A 248 0.42 -9.48 -9.58
CA SER A 248 0.59 -8.29 -8.73
C SER A 248 1.98 -8.24 -8.10
N PHE A 249 2.51 -9.39 -7.70
CA PHE A 249 3.85 -9.54 -7.18
C PHE A 249 4.92 -9.16 -8.21
N ARG A 250 4.80 -9.66 -9.45
CA ARG A 250 5.74 -9.36 -10.53
C ARG A 250 5.83 -7.86 -10.82
N GLN A 251 4.69 -7.19 -10.91
CA GLN A 251 4.63 -5.73 -11.08
C GLN A 251 5.27 -4.97 -9.91
N HIS A 252 5.15 -5.49 -8.69
CA HIS A 252 5.82 -4.90 -7.54
C HIS A 252 7.34 -5.06 -7.60
N ILE A 253 7.85 -6.25 -7.97
CA ILE A 253 9.29 -6.48 -8.14
C ILE A 253 9.89 -5.58 -9.22
N PHE A 254 9.14 -5.33 -10.28
CA PHE A 254 9.57 -4.41 -11.34
C PHE A 254 9.81 -3.02 -10.75
N ARG A 255 8.79 -2.46 -10.07
CA ARG A 255 8.86 -1.14 -9.43
C ARG A 255 9.98 -1.07 -8.38
N ASP A 256 10.12 -2.11 -7.58
CA ASP A 256 11.17 -2.19 -6.56
C ASP A 256 12.56 -2.25 -7.20
N SER A 257 12.72 -2.98 -8.29
CA SER A 257 13.98 -3.04 -9.05
C SER A 257 14.36 -1.67 -9.61
N LEU A 258 13.39 -0.94 -10.18
CA LEU A 258 13.59 0.43 -10.64
C LEU A 258 14.01 1.34 -9.48
N GLN A 259 13.30 1.28 -8.35
CA GLN A 259 13.57 2.09 -7.17
C GLN A 259 14.96 1.79 -6.58
N VAL A 260 15.32 0.52 -6.43
CA VAL A 260 16.63 0.10 -5.93
C VAL A 260 17.75 0.54 -6.89
N TYR A 261 17.52 0.44 -8.21
CA TYR A 261 18.45 0.95 -9.21
C TYR A 261 18.70 2.45 -9.04
N VAL A 262 17.63 3.26 -8.90
CA VAL A 262 17.76 4.71 -8.66
C VAL A 262 18.56 4.97 -7.38
N TRP A 263 18.27 4.26 -6.30
CA TRP A 263 19.00 4.42 -5.04
C TRP A 263 20.48 4.05 -5.12
N MET A 264 20.80 2.95 -5.79
CA MET A 264 22.19 2.52 -5.96
C MET A 264 22.99 3.48 -6.84
N ASN A 265 22.35 4.16 -7.78
CA ASN A 265 22.98 5.12 -8.68
C ASN A 265 22.77 6.59 -8.27
N ALA A 266 22.20 6.85 -7.09
CA ALA A 266 21.93 8.22 -6.62
C ALA A 266 23.20 9.08 -6.43
N HIS A 267 24.37 8.44 -6.35
CA HIS A 267 25.67 9.10 -6.28
C HIS A 267 26.20 9.53 -7.66
N ILE A 268 25.59 9.05 -8.75
CA ILE A 268 25.97 9.35 -10.13
C ILE A 268 25.08 10.47 -10.64
N ALA A 269 25.67 11.54 -11.16
CA ALA A 269 24.91 12.59 -11.83
C ALA A 269 24.32 12.05 -13.15
N LYS A 270 22.99 12.16 -13.33
CA LYS A 270 22.25 11.68 -14.51
C LYS A 270 22.54 10.20 -14.83
N PRO A 271 22.20 9.27 -13.92
CA PRO A 271 22.42 7.85 -14.18
C PRO A 271 21.62 7.41 -15.42
N PRO A 272 22.06 6.34 -16.12
CA PRO A 272 21.35 5.83 -17.28
C PRO A 272 19.88 5.55 -16.93
N PRO A 273 18.91 6.11 -17.67
CA PRO A 273 17.51 5.88 -17.36
C PRO A 273 17.15 4.42 -17.64
N ARG A 274 16.46 3.77 -16.70
CA ARG A 274 15.72 2.53 -16.99
C ARG A 274 14.31 2.89 -17.44
N SER A 275 13.81 2.19 -18.46
CA SER A 275 12.46 2.40 -18.97
C SER A 275 11.42 2.06 -17.89
N PRO A 276 10.56 2.99 -17.48
CA PRO A 276 9.42 2.67 -16.62
C PRO A 276 8.51 1.63 -17.26
N LEU A 277 8.36 1.62 -18.59
CA LEU A 277 7.51 0.63 -19.28
C LEU A 277 8.01 -0.82 -19.11
N GLU A 278 9.31 -1.00 -18.89
CA GLU A 278 9.92 -2.32 -18.68
C GLU A 278 10.01 -2.70 -17.19
N TYR A 279 10.01 -1.70 -16.29
CA TYR A 279 10.27 -1.88 -14.86
C TYR A 279 9.20 -1.23 -13.95
N GLY A 280 8.01 -0.86 -14.44
CA GLY A 280 6.93 -0.32 -13.59
C GLY A 280 6.02 0.70 -14.26
#